data_AF-A0A3M3KV32-F1
#
_entry.id   AF-A0A3M3KV32-F1
#
_cell.length_a   1.000
_cell.length_b   1.000
_cell.length_c   1.000
_cell.angle_alpha   90.00
_cell.angle_beta   90.00
_cell.angle_gamma   90.00
#
_symmetry.space_group_name_H-M   'P 1'
#
loop_
_entity.id
_entity.type
_entity.pdbx_description
1 polymer ?
#
loop_
_entity_poly.entity_id
_entity_poly.type
_entity_poly.pdbx_seq_one_letter_code
_entity_poly.pdbx_strand_id
1 'polypeptide(L)'
;EIQLSPQIHVKGTVHYENRYLGKGDYYSVAVQNGAAVQVRLPNLVRGHSVHFNVISSKRPWGVLPVKKIDHPLHESFLDRGQFRNVEHFGTLTNKPAGKASEDFTFPRMPPEDEDIIWETWV
;
A
#
# COMPACT_ATOMS: atom_id res chain seq x y z
N GLU A 1 -14.35 -19.12 -11.56
CA GLU A 1 -13.69 -17.84 -11.23
C GLU A 1 -14.65 -17.03 -10.39
N ILE A 2 -14.25 -16.59 -9.19
CA ILE A 2 -15.15 -15.83 -8.29
C ILE A 2 -15.16 -14.40 -8.81
N GLN A 3 -16.25 -13.98 -9.48
CA GLN A 3 -16.37 -12.65 -10.11
C GLN A 3 -16.16 -11.45 -9.16
N LEU A 4 -16.17 -11.68 -7.84
CA LEU A 4 -16.09 -10.64 -6.81
C LEU A 4 -14.79 -10.69 -5.98
N SER A 5 -13.80 -11.51 -6.34
CA SER A 5 -12.55 -11.54 -5.57
C SER A 5 -11.75 -10.26 -5.80
N PRO A 6 -11.47 -9.44 -4.76
CA PRO A 6 -10.61 -8.28 -4.92
C PRO A 6 -9.20 -8.75 -5.29
N GLN A 7 -8.59 -8.09 -6.28
CA GLN A 7 -7.18 -8.33 -6.61
C GLN A 7 -6.32 -7.41 -5.76
N ILE A 8 -5.32 -7.97 -5.09
CA ILE A 8 -4.42 -7.22 -4.21
C ILE A 8 -3.01 -7.33 -4.76
N HIS A 9 -2.35 -6.20 -4.94
CA HIS A 9 -0.94 -6.12 -5.30
C HIS A 9 -0.17 -5.39 -4.19
N VAL A 10 0.94 -5.97 -3.74
CA VAL A 10 1.73 -5.44 -2.62
C VAL A 10 3.20 -5.41 -3.00
N LYS A 11 3.86 -4.30 -2.70
CA LYS A 11 5.30 -4.12 -2.91
C LYS A 11 5.93 -3.46 -1.69
N GLY A 12 6.97 -4.09 -1.12
CA GLY A 12 7.78 -3.46 -0.07
C GLY A 12 8.49 -2.21 -0.61
N THR A 13 8.44 -1.11 0.15
CA THR A 13 9.15 0.13 -0.21
C THR A 13 10.45 0.24 0.56
N VAL A 14 11.42 0.92 -0.04
CA VAL A 14 12.73 1.18 0.58
C VAL A 14 13.10 2.65 0.42
N HIS A 15 13.75 3.22 1.43
CA HIS A 15 14.56 4.42 1.25
C HIS A 15 16.04 4.04 1.35
N TYR A 16 16.90 4.87 0.77
CA TYR A 16 18.34 4.70 0.87
C TYR A 16 18.88 5.61 1.97
N GLU A 17 19.69 5.07 2.85
CA GLU A 17 20.41 5.83 3.87
C GLU A 17 21.87 5.42 3.93
N ASN A 18 22.72 6.39 4.27
CA ASN A 18 24.16 6.18 4.40
C ASN A 18 24.44 5.54 5.76
N ARG A 19 24.88 4.28 5.77
CA ARG A 19 25.29 3.57 6.99
C ARG A 19 26.79 3.37 7.00
N TYR A 20 27.39 3.62 8.16
CA TYR A 20 28.78 3.25 8.40
C TYR A 20 28.84 1.75 8.72
N LEU A 21 29.46 0.97 7.83
CA LEU A 21 29.53 -0.49 7.96
C LEU A 21 30.88 -0.98 8.54
N GLY A 22 31.67 -0.07 9.11
CA GLY A 22 32.95 -0.40 9.73
C GLY A 22 33.99 -0.83 8.72
N LYS A 23 34.49 0.11 7.90
CA LYS A 23 35.67 -0.05 7.01
C LYS A 23 36.10 1.27 6.34
N GLY A 24 36.01 2.38 7.06
CA GLY A 24 36.46 3.69 6.59
C GLY A 24 35.42 4.52 5.85
N ASP A 25 34.48 3.90 5.14
CA ASP A 25 33.47 4.62 4.33
C ASP A 25 32.01 4.35 4.74
N TYR A 26 31.15 5.30 4.34
CA TYR A 26 29.69 5.18 4.39
C TYR A 26 29.17 4.53 3.12
N TYR A 27 28.25 3.58 3.25
CA TYR A 27 27.59 2.94 2.12
C TYR A 27 26.10 3.29 2.09
N SER A 28 25.57 3.52 0.89
CA SER A 28 24.14 3.67 0.67
C SER A 28 23.47 2.29 0.74
N VAL A 29 22.61 2.10 1.73
CA VAL A 29 21.91 0.82 1.97
C VAL A 29 20.41 1.04 1.82
N ALA A 30 19.75 0.13 1.10
CA ALA A 30 18.28 0.09 1.01
C ALA A 30 17.70 -0.41 2.34
N VAL A 31 16.88 0.41 2.98
CA VAL A 31 16.21 0.11 4.24
C VAL A 31 14.71 0.10 3.99
N GLN A 32 14.06 -1.01 4.32
CA GLN A 32 12.62 -1.11 4.18
C GLN A 32 11.93 -0.10 5.10
N ASN A 33 11.07 0.72 4.53
CA ASN A 33 10.36 1.78 5.25
C ASN A 33 8.85 1.63 5.26
N GLY A 34 8.31 0.65 4.52
CA GLY A 34 6.88 0.38 4.47
C GLY A 34 6.51 -0.61 3.37
N ALA A 35 5.26 -0.57 2.95
CA ALA A 35 4.72 -1.30 1.83
C ALA A 35 3.67 -0.45 1.09
N ALA A 36 3.77 -0.42 -0.22
CA ALA A 36 2.72 0.10 -1.08
C ALA A 36 1.73 -1.04 -1.38
N VAL A 37 0.44 -0.73 -1.32
CA VAL A 37 -0.66 -1.68 -1.48
C VAL A 37 -1.64 -1.12 -2.50
N GLN A 38 -2.01 -1.92 -3.48
CA GLN A 38 -3.12 -1.65 -4.40
C GLN A 38 -4.20 -2.70 -4.20
N VAL A 39 -5.44 -2.24 -4.02
CA VAL A 39 -6.64 -3.08 -4.02
C VAL A 39 -7.48 -2.70 -5.23
N ARG A 40 -7.67 -3.63 -6.15
CA ARG A 40 -8.62 -3.48 -7.25
C ARG A 40 -10.02 -3.81 -6.77
N LEU A 41 -10.86 -2.81 -6.71
CA LEU A 41 -12.26 -2.89 -6.34
C LEU A 41 -13.11 -3.04 -7.61
N PRO A 42 -13.89 -4.13 -7.73
CA PRO A 42 -14.75 -4.33 -8.89
C PRO A 42 -15.78 -3.21 -9.07
N ASN A 43 -16.12 -2.88 -10.31
CA ASN A 43 -17.23 -1.97 -10.63
C ASN A 43 -18.55 -2.34 -9.92
N LEU A 44 -18.81 -3.64 -9.71
CA LEU A 44 -19.99 -4.18 -9.03
C LEU A 44 -20.15 -3.66 -7.58
N VAL A 45 -19.08 -3.23 -6.92
CA VAL A 45 -19.15 -2.71 -5.53
C VAL A 45 -19.26 -1.18 -5.47
N ARG A 46 -19.41 -0.50 -6.61
CA ARG A 46 -19.67 0.96 -6.64
C ARG A 46 -20.95 1.30 -5.89
N GLY A 47 -20.94 2.43 -5.19
CA GLY A 47 -22.05 2.87 -4.34
C GLY A 47 -22.26 2.05 -3.06
N HIS A 48 -21.47 1.00 -2.84
CA HIS A 48 -21.53 0.17 -1.63
C HIS A 48 -20.35 0.47 -0.71
N SER A 49 -20.53 0.19 0.58
CA SER A 49 -19.44 0.25 1.55
C SER A 49 -18.67 -1.07 1.55
N VAL A 50 -17.34 -0.99 1.42
CA VAL A 50 -16.43 -2.14 1.54
C VAL A 50 -15.73 -2.05 2.89
N HIS A 51 -15.81 -3.12 3.69
CA HIS A 51 -15.17 -3.17 4.99
C HIS A 51 -13.80 -3.86 4.89
N PHE A 52 -12.77 -3.22 5.43
CA PHE A 52 -11.41 -3.76 5.47
C PHE A 52 -11.04 -4.19 6.87
N ASN A 53 -10.48 -5.40 7.01
CA ASN A 53 -9.82 -5.84 8.24
C ASN A 53 -8.30 -5.83 8.01
N VAL A 54 -7.63 -4.77 8.46
CA VAL A 54 -6.19 -4.59 8.26
C VAL A 54 -5.44 -5.06 9.51
N ILE A 55 -4.68 -6.14 9.37
CA ILE A 55 -3.88 -6.73 10.46
C ILE A 55 -2.42 -6.71 10.05
N SER A 56 -1.57 -6.24 10.96
CA SER A 56 -0.12 -6.22 10.81
C SER A 56 0.54 -7.24 11.71
N SER A 57 1.53 -7.94 11.17
CA SER A 57 2.33 -8.89 11.93
C SER A 57 3.79 -8.82 11.48
N LYS A 58 4.69 -9.12 12.41
CA LYS A 58 6.11 -9.24 12.13
C LYS A 58 6.62 -10.59 12.60
N ARG A 59 7.66 -11.08 11.95
CA ARG A 59 8.45 -12.20 12.44
C ARG A 59 9.71 -11.63 13.09
N PRO A 60 9.79 -11.56 14.42
CA PRO A 60 10.98 -11.02 15.07
C PRO A 60 12.20 -11.84 14.64
N TRP A 61 13.25 -11.16 14.17
CA TRP A 61 14.54 -11.77 13.82
C TRP A 61 14.46 -12.80 12.68
N GLY A 62 13.35 -12.84 11.93
CA GLY A 62 13.14 -13.79 10.83
C GLY A 62 12.94 -15.25 11.24
N VAL A 63 13.16 -15.60 12.51
CA VAL A 63 13.13 -17.00 13.00
C VAL A 63 12.09 -17.25 14.10
N LEU A 64 11.70 -16.21 14.85
CA LEU A 64 10.76 -16.37 15.96
C LEU A 64 9.31 -16.54 15.46
N PRO A 65 8.36 -16.99 16.30
CA PRO A 65 6.94 -17.01 15.94
C PRO A 65 6.44 -15.62 15.52
N VAL A 66 5.49 -15.62 14.57
CA VAL A 66 4.83 -14.39 14.11
C VAL A 66 4.12 -13.73 15.28
N LYS A 67 4.36 -12.43 15.48
CA LYS A 67 3.68 -11.62 16.49
C LYS A 67 2.92 -10.50 15.79
N LYS A 68 1.71 -10.21 16.27
CA LYS A 68 0.97 -9.01 15.87
C LYS A 68 1.80 -7.75 16.18
N ILE A 69 1.73 -6.76 15.32
CA ILE A 69 2.31 -5.44 15.61
C ILE A 69 1.24 -4.62 16.34
N ASP A 70 1.61 -4.00 17.46
CA ASP A 70 0.65 -3.26 18.30
C ASP A 70 0.19 -1.95 17.66
N HIS A 71 0.91 -1.47 16.63
CA HIS A 71 0.57 -0.25 15.92
C HIS A 71 -0.53 -0.50 14.88
N PRO A 72 -1.69 0.17 15.01
CA PRO A 72 -2.80 0.01 14.07
C PRO A 72 -2.43 0.54 12.68
N LEU A 73 -2.50 -0.33 11.66
CA LEU A 73 -2.29 0.11 10.26
C LEU A 73 -3.53 0.72 9.62
N HIS A 74 -4.73 0.50 10.18
CA HIS A 74 -5.97 0.93 9.56
C HIS A 74 -6.01 2.45 9.30
N GLU A 75 -5.46 3.26 10.22
CA GLU A 75 -5.38 4.71 10.04
C GLU A 75 -4.51 5.08 8.85
N SER A 76 -3.28 4.54 8.76
CA SER A 76 -2.39 4.83 7.63
C SER A 76 -2.93 4.29 6.31
N PHE A 77 -3.57 3.12 6.33
CA PHE A 77 -4.18 2.49 5.16
C PHE A 77 -5.28 3.37 4.56
N LEU A 78 -6.10 4.02 5.42
CA LEU A 78 -7.19 4.89 5.01
C LEU A 78 -6.72 6.32 4.71
N ASP A 79 -5.92 6.92 5.59
CA ASP A 79 -5.48 8.33 5.51
C ASP A 79 -4.56 8.61 4.33
N ARG A 80 -3.85 7.60 3.82
CA ARG A 80 -2.89 7.76 2.70
C ARG A 80 -3.38 7.16 1.40
N GLY A 81 -4.60 6.64 1.38
CA GLY A 81 -5.09 5.96 0.20
C GLY A 81 -5.69 6.91 -0.83
N GLN A 82 -5.45 6.59 -2.09
CA GLN A 82 -5.82 7.40 -3.24
C GLN A 82 -6.45 6.48 -4.29
N PHE A 83 -7.48 6.99 -4.98
CA PHE A 83 -8.07 6.26 -6.09
C PHE A 83 -7.21 6.40 -7.35
N ARG A 84 -6.95 5.30 -8.05
CA ARG A 84 -6.24 5.26 -9.33
C ARG A 84 -7.09 4.56 -10.39
N ASN A 85 -6.83 4.91 -11.66
CA ASN A 85 -7.40 4.21 -12.80
C ASN A 85 -6.81 2.79 -12.91
N VAL A 86 -7.59 1.85 -13.45
CA VAL A 86 -7.26 0.43 -13.61
C VAL A 86 -5.93 0.18 -14.33
N GLU A 87 -5.54 1.05 -15.26
CA GLU A 87 -4.26 0.98 -15.98
C GLU A 87 -3.02 1.05 -15.06
N HIS A 88 -3.17 1.63 -13.85
CA HIS A 88 -2.08 1.76 -12.88
C HIS A 88 -1.88 0.49 -12.03
N PHE A 89 -2.73 -0.53 -12.20
CA PHE A 89 -2.64 -1.75 -11.41
C PHE A 89 -1.31 -2.48 -11.67
N GLY A 90 -0.64 -2.89 -10.59
CA GLY A 90 0.68 -3.50 -10.65
C GLY A 90 1.84 -2.50 -10.72
N THR A 91 1.57 -1.21 -10.92
CA THR A 91 2.60 -0.17 -10.99
C THR A 91 2.71 0.58 -9.67
N LEU A 92 3.55 0.07 -8.76
CA LEU A 92 3.78 0.67 -7.44
C LEU A 92 5.12 1.42 -7.35
N THR A 93 5.07 2.67 -6.86
CA THR A 93 6.27 3.47 -6.59
C THR A 93 6.86 3.15 -5.21
N ASN A 94 8.14 3.50 -4.99
CA ASN A 94 8.78 3.37 -3.67
C ASN A 94 8.49 4.56 -2.74
N LYS A 95 7.77 5.58 -3.23
CA LYS A 95 7.45 6.77 -2.45
C LYS A 95 6.07 6.59 -1.83
N PRO A 96 5.88 6.98 -0.55
CA PRO A 96 4.56 7.03 0.03
C PRO A 96 3.68 7.98 -0.77
N ALA A 97 2.43 7.60 -1.01
CA ALA A 97 1.40 8.54 -1.45
C ALA A 97 1.24 9.65 -0.39
N GLY A 98 0.87 10.86 -0.83
CA GLY A 98 0.50 11.94 0.06
C GLY A 98 -0.77 11.59 0.86
N LYS A 99 -1.22 12.48 1.75
CA LYS A 99 -2.50 12.23 2.43
C LYS A 99 -3.64 12.20 1.42
N ALA A 100 -4.61 11.34 1.65
CA ALA A 100 -5.85 11.26 0.88
C ALA A 100 -6.55 12.62 0.83
N SER A 101 -6.51 13.37 1.93
CA SER A 101 -7.07 14.72 2.03
C SER A 101 -6.36 15.77 1.18
N GLU A 102 -5.11 15.51 0.78
CA GLU A 102 -4.29 16.41 -0.03
C GLU A 102 -4.36 16.06 -1.52
N ASP A 103 -4.94 14.90 -1.86
CA ASP A 103 -5.13 14.47 -3.23
C ASP A 103 -6.49 14.90 -3.77
N PHE A 104 -6.50 16.07 -4.40
CA PHE A 104 -7.65 16.58 -5.14
C PHE A 104 -7.69 16.08 -6.60
N THR A 105 -6.76 15.20 -6.99
CA THR A 105 -6.77 14.55 -8.30
C THR A 105 -7.67 13.32 -8.27
N PHE A 106 -8.92 13.50 -7.85
CA PHE A 106 -9.95 12.57 -8.28
C PHE A 106 -9.92 12.60 -9.82
N PRO A 107 -9.69 11.48 -10.51
CA PRO A 107 -10.01 11.46 -11.93
C PRO A 107 -11.49 11.85 -12.07
N ARG A 108 -11.86 12.46 -13.20
CA ARG A 108 -13.27 12.49 -13.61
C ARG A 108 -13.86 11.11 -13.29
N MET A 109 -14.95 11.10 -12.53
CA MET A 109 -15.60 9.89 -12.03
C MET A 109 -15.43 8.76 -13.06
N PRO A 110 -14.69 7.68 -12.73
CA PRO A 110 -14.34 6.67 -13.71
C PRO A 110 -15.64 6.07 -14.30
N PRO A 111 -15.66 5.65 -15.58
CA PRO A 111 -16.85 5.07 -16.21
C PRO A 111 -17.48 4.00 -15.34
N GLU A 112 -18.81 3.91 -15.27
CA GLU A 112 -19.52 3.01 -14.33
C GLU A 112 -19.14 1.54 -14.47
N ASP A 113 -18.72 1.14 -15.65
CA ASP A 113 -18.30 -0.20 -16.02
C ASP A 113 -16.83 -0.51 -15.69
N GLU A 114 -16.04 0.47 -15.25
CA GLU A 114 -14.64 0.26 -14.88
C GLU A 114 -14.46 -0.08 -13.39
N ASP A 115 -13.48 -0.92 -13.11
CA ASP A 115 -13.01 -1.11 -11.74
C ASP A 115 -12.30 0.16 -11.23
N ILE A 116 -12.05 0.23 -9.93
CA ILE A 116 -11.24 1.30 -9.35
C ILE A 116 -10.13 0.70 -8.52
N ILE A 117 -8.97 1.35 -8.50
CA ILE A 117 -7.86 0.92 -7.65
C ILE A 117 -7.83 1.83 -6.43
N TRP A 118 -7.79 1.23 -5.25
CA TRP A 118 -7.35 1.89 -4.03
C TRP A 118 -5.86 1.65 -3.85
N GLU A 119 -5.05 2.68 -4.03
CA GLU A 119 -3.60 2.65 -3.80
C GLU A 119 -3.27 3.34 -2.48
N THR A 120 -2.54 2.69 -1.59
CA THR A 120 -2.15 3.24 -0.29
C THR A 120 -0.74 2.80 0.11
N TRP A 121 -0.19 3.43 1.14
CA TRP A 121 1.12 3.11 1.70
C TRP A 121 1.00 2.92 3.21
N VAL A 122 1.59 1.84 3.73
CA VAL A 122 1.57 1.46 5.15
C VAL A 122 2.95 1.12 5.69
#